data_AF-A0A7Y7L8K5-F1
#
_entry.id   AF-A0A7Y7L8K5-F1
#
_cell.length_a   1.000
_cell.length_b   1.000
_cell.length_c   1.000
_cell.angle_alpha   90.00
_cell.angle_beta   90.00
_cell.angle_gamma   90.00
#
_symmetry.space_group_name_H-M   'P 1'
#
loop_
_entity.id
_entity.type
_entity.pdbx_description
1 polymer ?
#
loop_
_entity_poly.entity_id
_entity_poly.type
_entity_poly.pdbx_seq_one_letter_code
_entity_poly.pdbx_strand_id
1 'polypeptide(L)' 'MEANRQTLSEAEIELLKEGLKRGYKERFQMATRLYKIQQTMSKTSIVHKPVISK' A
#
# COMPACT_ATOMS: atom_id res chain seq x y z
N MET A 1 28.56 -4.37 13.41
CA MET A 1 28.22 -5.24 12.27
C MET A 1 28.71 -4.52 11.02
N GLU A 2 29.94 -4.79 10.60
CA GLU A 2 30.52 -4.26 9.37
C GLU A 2 29.66 -4.73 8.19
N ALA A 3 28.99 -3.81 7.51
CA ALA A 3 28.17 -4.13 6.35
C ALA A 3 29.10 -4.58 5.21
N ASN A 4 29.09 -5.87 4.94
CA ASN A 4 29.78 -6.52 3.82
C ASN A 4 29.49 -5.73 2.53
N ARG A 5 30.50 -5.02 2.01
CA ARG A 5 30.40 -4.25 0.75
C ARG A 5 30.39 -5.25 -0.42
N GLN A 6 29.26 -5.90 -0.63
CA GLN A 6 29.00 -6.66 -1.85
C GLN A 6 28.94 -5.66 -3.01
N THR A 7 29.99 -5.64 -3.83
CA THR A 7 30.00 -4.92 -5.10
C THR A 7 29.08 -5.67 -6.06
N LEU A 8 27.79 -5.34 -6.02
CA LEU A 8 26.79 -5.85 -6.95
C LEU A 8 27.19 -5.45 -8.37
N SER A 9 27.05 -6.39 -9.30
CA SER A 9 27.19 -6.11 -10.73
C SER A 9 26.08 -5.17 -11.21
N GLU A 10 26.32 -4.45 -12.30
CA GLU A 10 25.36 -3.48 -12.84
C GLU A 10 24.00 -4.13 -13.19
N ALA A 11 24.02 -5.37 -13.70
CA ALA A 11 22.82 -6.15 -13.98
C ALA A 11 22.00 -6.48 -12.72
N GLU A 12 22.66 -6.80 -11.61
CA GLU A 12 21.98 -7.06 -10.32
C GLU A 12 21.35 -5.78 -9.77
N ILE A 13 22.02 -4.64 -9.94
CA ILE A 13 21.50 -3.33 -9.55
C ILE A 13 20.25 -2.97 -10.37
N GLU A 14 20.23 -3.24 -11.67
CA GLU A 14 19.05 -3.00 -12.52
C GLU A 14 17.87 -3.88 -12.13
N LEU A 15 18.10 -5.17 -11.88
CA LEU A 15 17.08 -6.11 -11.42
C LEU A 15 16.47 -5.65 -10.08
N LEU A 16 17.31 -5.20 -9.14
CA LEU A 16 16.85 -4.66 -7.87
C LEU A 16 16.02 -3.38 -8.06
N LYS A 17 16.46 -2.46 -8.93
CA LYS A 17 15.71 -1.23 -9.24
C LYS A 17 14.34 -1.54 -9.85
N GLU A 18 14.25 -2.52 -10.73
CA GLU A 18 12.99 -2.95 -11.34
C GLU A 18 12.04 -3.55 -10.30
N GLY A 19 12.53 -4.47 -9.46
CA GLY A 19 11.76 -5.03 -8.35
C GLY A 19 11.24 -3.94 -7.39
N LEU A 20 12.08 -2.94 -7.09
CA LEU A 20 11.71 -1.82 -6.23
C LEU A 20 10.62 -0.94 -6.86
N LYS A 21 10.73 -0.63 -8.16
CA LYS A 21 9.72 0.14 -8.92
C LYS A 21 8.38 -0.57 -8.94
N ARG A 22 8.36 -1.89 -9.18
CA ARG A 22 7.14 -2.69 -9.20
C ARG A 22 6.45 -2.69 -7.83
N GLY A 23 7.20 -2.93 -6.76
CA GLY A 23 6.67 -2.89 -5.39
C GLY A 23 6.15 -1.51 -5.01
N TYR A 24 6.79 -0.43 -5.47
CA TYR A 24 6.31 0.94 -5.25
C TYR A 24 4.94 1.19 -5.88
N LYS A 25 4.75 0.75 -7.14
CA LYS A 25 3.48 0.88 -7.86
C LYS A 25 2.35 0.13 -7.14
N GLU A 26 2.60 -1.13 -6.76
CA GLU A 26 1.62 -1.97 -6.07
C GLU A 26 1.23 -1.36 -4.70
N ARG A 27 2.21 -0.93 -3.91
CA ARG A 27 1.98 -0.26 -2.61
C ARG A 27 1.21 1.05 -2.76
N PHE A 28 1.56 1.86 -3.76
CA PHE A 28 0.86 3.11 -4.04
C PHE A 28 -0.61 2.89 -4.42
N GLN A 29 -0.86 1.92 -5.30
CA GLN A 29 -2.23 1.57 -5.70
C GLN A 29 -3.05 1.05 -4.52
N MET A 30 -2.45 0.21 -3.66
CA MET A 30 -3.11 -0.30 -2.46
C MET A 30 -3.44 0.82 -1.47
N ALA A 31 -2.48 1.70 -1.16
CA ALA A 31 -2.70 2.84 -0.28
C ALA A 31 -3.79 3.79 -0.81
N THR A 32 -3.81 4.02 -2.13
CA THR A 32 -4.84 4.84 -2.78
C THR A 32 -6.24 4.22 -2.63
N ARG A 33 -6.36 2.89 -2.76
CA ARG A 33 -7.64 2.17 -2.56
C ARG A 33 -8.12 2.31 -1.12
N LEU A 34 -7.23 2.11 -0.14
CA LEU A 34 -7.57 2.25 1.28
C LEU A 34 -8.01 3.67 1.62
N TYR A 35 -7.30 4.68 1.11
CA TYR A 35 -7.66 6.08 1.30
C TYR A 35 -9.07 6.40 0.75
N LYS A 36 -9.41 5.88 -0.43
CA LYS A 36 -10.77 6.03 -1.00
C LYS A 36 -11.83 5.36 -0.12
N ILE A 37 -11.57 4.16 0.38
CA ILE A 37 -12.50 3.46 1.30
C ILE A 37 -12.71 4.30 2.56
N GLN A 38 -11.64 4.82 3.17
CA GLN A 38 -11.72 5.66 4.36
C GLN A 38 -12.53 6.94 4.10
N GLN A 39 -12.30 7.61 2.97
CA GLN A 39 -13.12 8.77 2.59
C GLN A 39 -14.59 8.43 2.39
N THR A 40 -14.89 7.28 1.77
CA THR A 40 -16.28 6.82 1.61
C THR A 40 -16.91 6.58 2.98
N MET A 41 -16.26 5.80 3.85
CA MET A 41 -16.75 5.51 5.20
C MET A 41 -16.98 6.77 6.04
N SER A 42 -16.13 7.79 5.89
CA SER A 42 -16.28 9.05 6.61
C SER A 42 -17.49 9.88 6.13
N LYS A 43 -17.97 9.64 4.90
CA LYS A 43 -19.13 10.34 4.30
C LYS A 43 -20.43 9.56 4.48
N THR A 44 -20.37 8.24 4.72
CA THR A 44 -21.57 7.42 4.89
C THR A 44 -22.21 7.68 6.26
N SER A 45 -23.45 8.15 6.26
CA SER A 45 -24.31 8.18 7.45
C SER A 45 -25.32 7.03 7.39
N ILE A 46 -25.43 6.23 8.46
CA ILE A 46 -26.46 5.19 8.54
C ILE A 46 -27.82 5.86 8.77
N VAL A 47 -28.67 5.89 7.73
CA VAL A 47 -29.98 6.56 7.75
C VAL A 47 -31.02 5.73 8.54
N HIS A 48 -30.97 4.41 8.43
CA HIS A 48 -31.91 3.53 9.13
C HIS A 48 -31.26 2.96 10.40
N LYS A 49 -31.71 3.46 11.56
CA LYS A 49 -31.33 2.86 12.85
C LYS A 49 -32.16 1.58 13.01
N PRO A 50 -31.54 0.39 13.18
CA PRO A 50 -32.31 -0.82 13.45
C PRO A 50 -33.13 -0.59 14.72
N VAL A 51 -34.45 -0.72 14.60
CA VAL A 51 -35.34 -0.68 15.76
C VAL A 51 -34.98 -1.89 16.60
N ILE A 52 -34.34 -1.64 17.75
CA ILE A 52 -34.14 -2.68 18.76
C ILE A 52 -35.54 -2.98 19.31
N SER A 53 -36.15 -4.07 18.84
CA SER A 53 -37.37 -4.59 19.46
C SER A 53 -37.05 -4.91 20.91
N LYS A 54 -37.73 -4.25 21.85
CA LYS A 54 -37.66 -4.57 23.28
C LYS A 54 -38.34 -5.90 23.57
#